data_AF-A0A225UT82-F1
#
_entry.id   AF-A0A225UT82-F1
#
_cell.length_a   1.000
_cell.length_b   1.000
_cell.length_c   1.000
_cell.angle_alpha   90.00
_cell.angle_beta   90.00
_cell.angle_gamma   90.00
#
_symmetry.space_group_name_H-M   'P 1'
#
loop_
_entity.id
_entity.type
_entity.pdbx_description
1 polymer ?
#
loop_
_entity_poly.entity_id
_entity_poly.type
_entity_poly.pdbx_seq_one_letter_code
_entity_poly.pdbx_strand_id
1 'polypeptide(L)'
;MANLHFTNNTDVCAATVRARKFRSVVETAQHSFPAGLKTPVISFDEDILLSKNRNNPTRQHMKTNPIKSQQPVDLDTGPAAIIRNLAFQGEVYHVVVTDRFYTSVQRVYQLLSRIVYSIGTMMGDTVGYPQEIVGNKS
;
A
#
# COMPACT_ATOMS: atom_id res chain seq x y z
N MET A 1 11.06 -29.17 -2.37
CA MET A 1 11.58 -28.48 -1.18
C MET A 1 10.49 -28.44 -0.12
N ALA A 2 10.50 -29.34 0.86
CA ALA A 2 9.42 -29.44 1.87
C ALA A 2 9.76 -28.78 3.22
N ASN A 3 11.04 -28.52 3.50
CA ASN A 3 11.52 -28.16 4.85
C ASN A 3 12.14 -26.75 4.92
N LEU A 4 11.75 -25.85 4.03
CA LEU A 4 12.24 -24.46 4.06
C LEU A 4 11.35 -23.63 5.00
N HIS A 5 11.96 -23.09 6.05
CA HIS A 5 11.30 -22.25 7.04
C HIS A 5 12.08 -20.95 7.24
N PHE A 6 11.39 -19.80 7.18
CA PHE A 6 12.00 -18.49 7.34
C PHE A 6 11.85 -17.90 8.76
N THR A 7 10.93 -18.43 9.56
CA THR A 7 10.56 -17.88 10.87
C THR A 7 10.40 -19.00 11.90
N ASN A 8 10.78 -18.74 13.15
CA ASN A 8 10.57 -19.66 14.26
C ASN A 8 9.06 -19.77 14.58
N ASN A 9 8.55 -21.01 14.60
CA ASN A 9 7.14 -21.28 14.91
C ASN A 9 6.80 -21.17 16.40
N THR A 10 7.79 -21.15 17.30
CA THR A 10 7.59 -21.09 18.76
C THR A 10 7.52 -19.67 19.32
N ASP A 11 7.62 -18.65 18.46
CA ASP A 11 7.55 -17.25 18.86
C ASP A 11 6.14 -16.87 19.34
N VAL A 12 6.04 -16.13 20.45
CA VAL A 12 4.78 -15.63 21.02
C VAL A 12 4.02 -14.76 20.01
N CYS A 13 4.74 -14.01 19.17
CA CYS A 13 4.15 -13.20 18.10
C CYS A 13 3.51 -14.03 16.97
N ALA A 14 3.70 -15.35 16.95
CA ALA A 14 3.08 -16.24 15.97
C ALA A 14 1.55 -16.30 16.10
N ALA A 15 1.00 -16.00 17.28
CA ALA A 15 -0.45 -16.01 17.51
C ALA A 15 -1.15 -14.77 16.92
N THR A 16 -0.45 -13.64 16.81
CA THR A 16 -1.07 -12.34 16.51
C THR A 16 -0.96 -11.92 15.03
N VAL A 17 0.06 -12.41 14.30
CA VAL A 17 0.38 -11.93 12.94
C VAL A 17 0.03 -12.94 11.85
N ARG A 18 -0.89 -12.57 10.96
CA ARG A 18 -1.38 -13.43 9.85
C ARG A 18 -0.29 -13.81 8.84
N ALA A 19 0.65 -12.91 8.55
CA ALA A 19 1.74 -13.10 7.58
C ALA A 19 3.05 -13.65 8.18
N ARG A 20 3.01 -14.29 9.37
CA ARG A 20 4.20 -14.69 10.15
C ARG A 20 5.26 -15.48 9.39
N LYS A 21 4.86 -16.31 8.43
CA LYS A 21 5.75 -17.22 7.69
C LYS A 21 6.78 -16.50 6.81
N PHE A 22 6.52 -15.25 6.44
CA PHE A 22 7.42 -14.43 5.62
C PHE A 22 7.88 -13.17 6.36
N ARG A 23 7.52 -13.02 7.63
CA ARG A 23 7.77 -11.79 8.40
C ARG A 23 9.25 -11.41 8.43
N SER A 24 10.13 -12.37 8.75
CA SER A 24 11.58 -12.15 8.77
C SER A 24 12.12 -11.70 7.41
N VAL A 25 11.61 -12.27 6.32
CA VAL A 25 11.99 -11.90 4.95
C VAL A 25 11.56 -10.47 4.64
N VAL A 26 10.32 -10.11 4.99
CA VAL A 26 9.77 -8.76 4.77
C VAL A 26 10.53 -7.72 5.60
N GLU A 27 10.77 -7.97 6.88
CA GLU A 27 11.53 -7.06 7.76
C GLU A 27 12.96 -6.86 7.27
N THR A 28 13.63 -7.95 6.86
CA THR A 28 14.98 -7.87 6.27
C THR A 28 14.98 -7.01 5.02
N ALA A 29 14.05 -7.24 4.10
CA ALA A 29 13.92 -6.46 2.87
C ALA A 29 13.64 -4.97 3.17
N GLN A 30 12.69 -4.69 4.06
CA GLN A 30 12.34 -3.31 4.46
C GLN A 30 13.51 -2.57 5.10
N HIS A 31 14.41 -3.27 5.79
CA HIS A 31 15.62 -2.67 6.36
C HIS A 31 16.73 -2.50 5.30
N SER A 32 16.96 -3.51 4.46
CA SER A 32 18.10 -3.52 3.54
C SER A 32 17.89 -2.64 2.30
N PHE A 33 16.68 -2.59 1.74
CA PHE A 33 16.42 -1.86 0.50
C PHE A 33 16.62 -0.34 0.64
N PRO A 34 16.07 0.35 1.67
CA PRO A 34 16.27 1.79 1.84
C PRO A 34 17.72 2.16 2.17
N ALA A 35 18.47 1.27 2.83
CA ALA A 35 19.88 1.51 3.14
C ALA A 35 20.76 1.58 1.88
N GLY A 36 20.40 0.84 0.82
CA GLY A 36 21.15 0.78 -0.44
C GLY A 36 20.63 1.69 -1.56
N LEU A 37 19.43 2.27 -1.41
CA LEU A 37 18.75 3.00 -2.49
C LEU A 37 18.23 4.35 -1.98
N LYS A 38 18.70 5.44 -2.59
CA LYS A 38 18.13 6.78 -2.41
C LYS A 38 17.49 7.22 -3.73
N THR A 39 16.16 7.33 -3.76
CA THR A 39 15.42 7.74 -4.95
C THR A 39 14.58 8.98 -4.64
N PRO A 40 14.74 10.08 -5.40
CA PRO A 40 13.92 11.29 -5.22
C PRO A 40 12.47 11.11 -5.69
N VAL A 41 12.17 10.06 -6.45
CA VAL A 41 10.83 9.73 -6.95
C VAL A 41 10.48 8.30 -6.57
N ILE A 42 9.27 8.10 -6.06
CA ILE A 42 8.75 6.80 -5.62
C ILE A 42 7.37 6.60 -6.25
N SER A 43 7.08 5.38 -6.70
CA SER A 43 5.74 4.99 -7.12
C SER A 43 5.15 3.97 -6.14
N PHE A 44 3.84 4.08 -5.88
CA PHE A 44 3.09 3.08 -5.12
C PHE A 44 2.01 2.49 -6.01
N ASP A 45 1.99 1.17 -6.06
CA ASP A 45 1.00 0.34 -6.73
C ASP A 45 0.85 -0.97 -5.94
N GLU A 46 -0.26 -1.69 -6.15
CA GLU A 46 -0.41 -3.05 -5.63
C GLU A 46 0.15 -4.08 -6.61
N ASP A 47 0.84 -5.08 -6.08
CA ASP A 47 1.15 -6.30 -6.82
C ASP A 47 0.51 -7.51 -6.15
N ILE A 48 0.23 -8.54 -6.96
CA ILE A 48 -0.51 -9.74 -6.55
C ILE A 48 0.43 -10.94 -6.53
N LEU A 49 0.76 -11.39 -5.32
CA LEU A 49 1.41 -12.69 -5.15
C LEU A 49 0.38 -13.82 -5.27
N LEU A 50 0.42 -14.51 -6.41
CA LEU A 50 -0.54 -15.59 -6.70
C LEU A 50 -0.37 -16.76 -5.73
N SER A 51 -1.44 -17.10 -5.01
CA SER A 51 -1.52 -18.31 -4.18
C SER A 51 -2.85 -19.03 -4.35
N LYS A 52 -2.78 -20.31 -4.75
CA LYS A 52 -3.94 -21.21 -4.83
C LYS A 52 -4.20 -21.97 -3.52
N ASN A 53 -3.30 -21.85 -2.53
CA ASN A 53 -3.41 -22.58 -1.27
C ASN A 53 -4.54 -22.00 -0.41
N ARG A 54 -5.54 -22.84 -0.12
CA ARG A 54 -6.70 -22.47 0.71
C ARG A 54 -6.33 -22.20 2.17
N ASN A 55 -5.21 -22.77 2.65
CA ASN A 55 -4.73 -22.58 4.01
C ASN A 55 -3.96 -21.27 4.19
N ASN A 56 -3.85 -20.43 3.15
CA ASN A 56 -3.26 -19.10 3.27
C ASN A 56 -4.31 -18.10 3.80
N PRO A 57 -4.20 -17.64 5.07
CA PRO A 57 -5.19 -16.74 5.66
C PRO A 57 -5.15 -15.32 5.09
N THR A 58 -4.10 -14.92 4.35
CA THR A 58 -4.01 -13.60 3.70
C THR A 58 -4.51 -13.62 2.26
N ARG A 59 -4.93 -14.77 1.75
CA ARG A 59 -5.41 -14.91 0.37
C ARG A 59 -6.75 -14.19 0.21
N GLN A 60 -6.78 -13.17 -0.65
CA GLN A 60 -8.00 -12.50 -1.08
C GLN A 60 -8.40 -12.93 -2.48
N HIS A 61 -9.70 -13.04 -2.74
CA HIS A 61 -10.20 -13.23 -4.09
C HIS A 61 -10.52 -11.85 -4.67
N MET A 62 -9.72 -11.43 -5.65
CA MET A 62 -9.99 -10.20 -6.38
C MET A 62 -11.03 -10.50 -7.47
N LYS A 63 -12.23 -9.94 -7.32
CA LYS A 63 -13.21 -9.92 -8.41
C LYS A 63 -12.89 -8.70 -9.25
N THR A 64 -12.60 -8.90 -10.54
CA THR A 64 -12.43 -7.80 -11.49
C THR A 64 -13.81 -7.17 -11.75
N ASN A 65 -14.27 -6.27 -10.88
CA ASN A 65 -15.37 -5.34 -11.18
C ASN A 65 -15.24 -4.08 -10.31
N PRO A 66 -15.45 -2.89 -10.89
CA PRO A 66 -15.39 -1.64 -10.16
C PRO A 66 -16.69 -1.48 -9.35
N ILE A 67 -16.56 -1.03 -8.10
CA ILE A 67 -17.65 -0.56 -7.23
C ILE A 67 -18.46 -1.68 -6.54
N LYS A 68 -18.41 -1.65 -5.19
CA LYS A 68 -19.19 -2.39 -4.17
C LYS A 68 -18.67 -3.77 -3.74
N SER A 69 -17.68 -3.76 -2.84
CA SER A 69 -17.71 -4.68 -1.70
C SER A 69 -17.40 -3.91 -0.43
N GLN A 70 -18.44 -3.74 0.39
CA GLN A 70 -18.33 -3.37 1.80
C GLN A 70 -17.54 -4.49 2.49
N GLN A 71 -16.22 -4.43 2.45
CA GLN A 71 -15.40 -5.04 3.48
C GLN A 71 -15.06 -3.95 4.50
N PRO A 72 -14.86 -4.29 5.79
CA PRO A 72 -14.40 -3.31 6.76
C PRO A 72 -13.20 -2.61 6.14
N VAL A 73 -13.29 -1.30 6.00
CA VAL A 73 -12.17 -0.48 5.54
C VAL A 73 -11.11 -0.67 6.61
N ASP A 74 -10.22 -1.63 6.38
CA ASP A 74 -9.04 -1.79 7.20
C ASP A 74 -8.28 -0.48 7.03
N LEU A 75 -8.17 0.28 8.12
CA LEU A 75 -7.73 1.68 8.11
C LEU A 75 -6.30 1.82 7.53
N ASP A 76 -5.62 0.69 7.37
CA ASP A 76 -4.28 0.53 6.81
C ASP A 76 -4.23 0.10 5.32
N THR A 77 -5.35 -0.19 4.65
CA THR A 77 -5.36 -0.82 3.29
C THR A 77 -5.75 0.14 2.17
N GLY A 78 -5.27 1.38 2.25
CA GLY A 78 -5.56 2.40 1.23
C GLY A 78 -4.57 3.56 1.31
N PRO A 79 -5.02 4.81 1.09
CA PRO A 79 -4.15 5.98 1.11
C PRO A 79 -3.23 6.05 2.32
N ALA A 80 -3.71 5.63 3.51
CA ALA A 80 -2.97 5.61 4.79
C ALA A 80 -1.63 4.87 4.73
N ALA A 81 -1.55 3.78 3.96
CA ALA A 81 -0.34 2.98 3.79
C ALA A 81 0.85 3.79 3.27
N ILE A 82 0.60 4.79 2.41
CA ILE A 82 1.66 5.59 1.76
C ILE A 82 2.51 6.35 2.78
N ILE A 83 1.92 7.09 3.71
CA ILE A 83 2.63 7.89 4.72
C ILE A 83 3.34 6.96 5.71
N ARG A 84 2.71 5.84 6.09
CA ARG A 84 3.37 4.83 6.92
C ARG A 84 4.62 4.29 6.22
N ASN A 85 4.52 3.96 4.93
CA ASN A 85 5.62 3.40 4.15
C ASN A 85 6.69 4.45 3.81
N LEU A 86 6.30 5.71 3.64
CA LEU A 86 7.21 6.81 3.35
C LEU A 86 8.00 7.27 4.58
N ALA A 87 7.44 7.14 5.79
CA ALA A 87 8.15 7.44 7.04
C ALA A 87 9.43 6.58 7.23
N PHE A 88 9.57 5.49 6.48
CA PHE A 88 10.78 4.66 6.47
C PHE A 88 11.89 5.19 5.54
N GLN A 89 11.65 6.22 4.73
CA GLN A 89 12.61 6.73 3.74
C GLN A 89 13.14 8.14 4.05
N GLY A 90 13.73 8.34 5.23
CA GLY A 90 14.62 9.48 5.50
C GLY A 90 14.16 10.89 5.11
N GLU A 91 15.13 11.78 4.88
CA GLU A 91 14.98 13.23 4.67
C GLU A 91 15.25 13.61 3.20
N VAL A 92 14.53 13.02 2.24
CA VAL A 92 14.61 13.44 0.83
C VAL A 92 13.25 13.99 0.40
N TYR A 93 13.25 15.08 -0.37
CA TYR A 93 12.02 15.55 -1.01
C TYR A 93 11.58 14.51 -2.02
N HIS A 94 10.46 13.85 -1.73
CA HIS A 94 9.94 12.79 -2.57
C HIS A 94 8.79 13.29 -3.43
N VAL A 95 8.85 12.96 -4.72
CA VAL A 95 7.65 12.93 -5.57
C VAL A 95 7.08 11.52 -5.49
N VAL A 96 5.83 11.41 -5.08
CA VAL A 96 5.09 10.17 -4.94
C VAL A 96 4.10 10.04 -6.09
N VAL A 97 4.24 9.00 -6.91
CA VAL A 97 3.33 8.66 -7.99
C VAL A 97 2.38 7.56 -7.54
N THR A 98 1.07 7.75 -7.69
CA THR A 98 0.03 6.83 -7.17
C THR A 98 -1.09 6.60 -8.18
N ASP A 99 -1.67 5.39 -8.19
CA ASP A 99 -2.91 5.11 -8.93
C ASP A 99 -4.15 5.68 -8.19
N ARG A 100 -5.29 5.72 -8.88
CA ARG A 100 -6.60 6.23 -8.43
C ARG A 100 -7.13 5.64 -7.14
N PHE A 101 -6.70 4.43 -6.76
CA PHE A 101 -7.08 3.84 -5.49
C PHE A 101 -6.44 4.57 -4.29
N TYR A 102 -5.29 5.21 -4.52
CA TYR A 102 -4.46 5.82 -3.49
C TYR A 102 -4.52 7.34 -3.45
N THR A 103 -4.92 7.99 -4.56
CA THR A 103 -4.92 9.45 -4.67
C THR A 103 -6.21 10.07 -4.12
N SER A 104 -6.09 10.99 -3.16
CA SER A 104 -7.20 11.85 -2.69
C SER A 104 -6.70 13.23 -2.28
N VAL A 105 -7.55 14.26 -2.41
CA VAL A 105 -7.17 15.65 -2.08
C VAL A 105 -6.72 15.80 -0.63
N GLN A 106 -7.47 15.23 0.31
CA GLN A 106 -7.10 15.23 1.73
C GLN A 106 -5.70 14.63 1.95
N ARG A 107 -5.33 13.61 1.17
CA ARG A 107 -4.03 12.96 1.29
C ARG A 107 -2.89 13.81 0.75
N VAL A 108 -3.09 14.50 -0.37
CA VAL A 108 -2.08 15.40 -0.94
C VAL A 108 -1.70 16.49 0.07
N TYR A 109 -2.67 17.03 0.81
CA TYR A 109 -2.39 18.00 1.89
C TYR A 109 -1.55 17.42 3.03
N GLN A 110 -1.76 16.16 3.42
CA GLN A 110 -0.94 15.49 4.44
C GLN A 110 0.49 15.18 3.96
N LEU A 111 0.68 14.97 2.67
CA LEU A 111 2.01 14.79 2.08
C LEU A 111 2.74 16.12 1.94
N LEU A 112 2.02 17.18 1.55
CA LEU A 112 2.58 18.52 1.42
C LEU A 112 3.12 19.06 2.75
N SER A 113 2.47 18.77 3.88
CA SER A 113 2.97 19.15 5.21
C SER A 113 4.27 18.45 5.60
N ARG A 114 4.65 17.38 4.89
CA ARG A 114 5.92 16.66 5.00
C ARG A 114 6.88 16.97 3.85
N ILE A 115 6.54 17.98 3.04
CA ILE A 115 7.28 18.41 1.84
C ILE A 115 7.42 17.27 0.82
N VAL A 116 6.36 16.46 0.71
CA VAL A 116 6.24 15.38 -0.28
C VAL A 116 5.20 15.79 -1.31
N TYR A 117 5.58 15.77 -2.58
CA TYR A 117 4.68 16.09 -3.68
C TYR A 117 4.01 14.81 -4.18
N SER A 118 2.74 14.89 -4.58
CA SER A 118 1.99 13.73 -5.06
C SER A 118 1.51 13.95 -6.49
N ILE A 119 1.66 12.93 -7.32
CA ILE A 119 1.13 12.86 -8.68
C ILE A 119 0.28 11.58 -8.77
N GLY A 120 -0.88 11.67 -9.41
CA GLY A 120 -1.74 10.51 -9.58
C GLY A 120 -3.04 10.86 -10.27
N THR A 121 -3.77 9.82 -10.65
CA THR A 121 -5.14 9.95 -11.15
C THR A 121 -6.11 9.93 -9.98
N MET A 122 -7.25 10.63 -10.05
CA MET A 122 -8.28 10.57 -9.00
C MET A 122 -9.57 9.96 -9.52
N MET A 123 -10.29 9.21 -8.67
CA MET A 123 -11.65 8.77 -9.00
C MET A 123 -12.62 9.97 -8.92
N GLY A 124 -13.51 10.10 -9.90
CA GLY A 124 -14.43 11.25 -10.00
C GLY A 124 -15.50 11.33 -8.89
N ASP A 125 -15.68 10.25 -8.13
CA ASP A 125 -16.59 10.16 -6.98
C ASP A 125 -15.90 10.44 -5.64
N THR A 126 -14.60 10.76 -5.64
CA THR A 126 -13.87 11.07 -4.41
C THR A 126 -14.16 12.48 -3.90
N VAL A 127 -14.20 12.62 -2.58
CA VAL A 127 -14.36 13.92 -1.92
C VAL A 127 -13.20 14.85 -2.30
N GLY A 128 -13.55 16.05 -2.77
CA GLY A 128 -12.58 17.04 -3.26
C GLY A 128 -12.33 16.99 -4.76
N TYR A 129 -12.95 16.07 -5.51
CA TYR A 129 -12.89 16.10 -6.97
C TYR A 129 -13.65 17.34 -7.51
N PRO A 130 -13.01 18.19 -8.33
CA PRO A 130 -13.62 19.41 -8.84
C PRO A 130 -14.73 19.10 -9.84
N GLN A 131 -15.96 19.46 -9.51
CA GLN A 131 -17.14 19.19 -10.34
C GLN A 131 -17.12 19.98 -11.65
N GLU A 132 -16.42 21.10 -11.69
CA GLU A 132 -16.25 21.95 -12.88
C GLU A 132 -15.53 21.24 -14.04
N ILE A 133 -14.77 20.18 -13.74
CA ILE A 133 -14.01 19.39 -14.72
C ILE A 133 -14.76 18.12 -15.12
N VAL A 134 -15.88 17.80 -14.45
CA VAL A 134 -16.75 16.69 -14.85
C VAL A 134 -17.47 17.12 -16.12
N GLY A 135 -16.92 16.72 -17.27
CA GLY A 135 -17.48 17.06 -18.57
C GLY A 135 -18.97 16.72 -18.63
N ASN A 136 -19.76 17.61 -19.24
CA ASN A 136 -21.16 17.34 -19.55
C ASN A 136 -21.24 15.99 -20.26
N LYS A 137 -21.87 15.01 -19.60
CA LYS A 137 -22.14 13.71 -20.23
C LYS A 137 -23.03 14.00 -21.45
N SER A 138 -22.46 13.90 -22.66
CA SER A 138 -23.22 13.78 -23.90
C SER A 138 -23.87 12.41 -23.97
#